data_AF-F9EPB8-F1
#
_entry.id   AF-F9EPB8-F1
#
_cell.length_a   1.000
_cell.length_b   1.000
_cell.length_c   1.000
_cell.angle_alpha   90.00
_cell.angle_beta   90.00
_cell.angle_gamma   90.00
#
_symmetry.space_group_name_H-M   'P 1'
#
loop_
_entity.id
_entity.type
_entity.pdbx_description
1 polymer ?
#
loop_
_entity_poly.entity_id
_entity_poly.type
_entity_poly.pdbx_seq_one_letter_code
_entity_poly.pdbx_strand_id
1 'polypeptide(L)'
;MILKRSGGIILHYKIGIDVGSTTLKTVILNEKNEIIEKSYQRHFSKVREMTLNHFKSLKELLQGKKFKLAITGSAGLGISKDYGIPFVQEVFSTAGAVKKCYPQTDIVIELGGEDAKILFLQGSIEERMNGTCAGGTGAFIDQMASLLDMDVSELDKISFAHERIYPIASRCGVFAKTDVQPLLNQGAKKADIAASIYQAVVEQTITGLAQGRAIKGTVLFLGGPLYFLKGLQERFVEVLKLSKEKAIFPELAPYFVALGSAYFADTTKEEFEYDEVVQLLSQKKERKVENLQKPLFSSEKEYEIFLKRHQKINVPTRDITTYSGKAYLGLDSGSTTIKVVLLDEEANILYRYYSSSKGNPVSLFLEQLKKIRKLCGERIEIVSSAVTGYGEELMQTAFGVDIGIVETIAHYTAAKHFNPDVDFIIDIGGQDIKCFHIKDGAIDSIVLNEACSSGCGSFLETFAKSLGYNVQDFAKKSYFFKIPC
;
A
#
# COMPACT_ATOMS: atom_id res chain seq x y z
N MET A 1 13.81 64.58 24.45
CA MET A 1 13.28 63.50 25.31
C MET A 1 12.62 62.47 24.41
N ILE A 2 13.41 61.53 23.88
CA ILE A 2 12.99 60.54 22.88
C ILE A 2 12.58 59.28 23.65
N LEU A 3 11.30 58.92 23.53
CA LEU A 3 10.72 57.69 24.09
C LEU A 3 11.38 56.47 23.43
N LYS A 4 12.22 55.78 24.22
CA LYS A 4 12.62 54.40 23.97
C LYS A 4 11.36 53.53 23.92
N ARG A 5 11.01 53.01 22.74
CA ARG A 5 10.13 51.83 22.63
C ARG A 5 10.92 50.62 23.12
N SER A 6 10.67 50.29 24.39
CA SER A 6 10.43 48.97 24.97
C SER A 6 10.77 47.74 24.10
N GLY A 7 11.53 46.83 24.72
CA GLY A 7 12.19 45.68 24.12
C GLY A 7 11.31 44.74 23.30
N GLY A 8 11.92 44.18 22.26
CA GLY A 8 11.33 43.12 21.45
C GLY A 8 11.07 41.89 22.31
N ILE A 9 9.82 41.44 22.32
CA ILE A 9 9.45 40.12 22.82
C ILE A 9 10.17 39.11 21.92
N ILE A 10 11.14 38.37 22.48
CA ILE A 10 11.75 37.24 21.79
C ILE A 10 10.65 36.18 21.71
N LEU A 11 9.99 36.06 20.56
CA LEU A 11 8.96 35.04 20.33
C LEU A 11 9.62 33.66 20.34
N HIS A 12 9.43 32.89 21.42
CA HIS A 12 9.86 31.49 21.50
C HIS A 12 8.83 30.58 20.82
N TYR A 13 9.18 30.03 19.66
CA TYR A 13 8.35 29.03 19.00
C TYR A 13 8.69 27.63 19.51
N LYS A 14 7.68 26.75 19.49
CA LYS A 14 7.84 25.33 19.77
C LYS A 14 7.46 24.54 18.54
N ILE A 15 8.38 23.71 18.05
CA ILE A 15 8.23 22.94 16.83
C ILE A 15 8.23 21.46 17.20
N GLY A 16 7.18 20.77 16.80
CA GLY A 16 7.11 19.31 16.88
C GLY A 16 7.04 18.73 15.49
N ILE A 17 7.93 17.78 15.20
CA ILE A 17 7.95 17.05 13.94
C ILE A 17 7.64 15.58 14.22
N ASP A 18 6.61 15.04 13.58
CA ASP A 18 6.35 13.60 13.52
C ASP A 18 6.78 13.07 12.15
N VAL A 19 7.79 12.20 12.16
CA VAL A 19 8.25 11.47 10.98
C VAL A 19 7.90 10.00 11.17
N GLY A 20 6.68 9.66 10.78
CA GLY A 20 6.17 8.30 10.83
C GLY A 20 6.70 7.43 9.68
N SER A 21 6.07 6.27 9.49
CA SER A 21 6.43 5.30 8.44
C SER A 21 6.21 5.80 7.01
N THR A 22 5.16 6.59 6.79
CA THR A 22 4.74 7.04 5.44
C THR A 22 4.62 8.55 5.30
N THR A 23 4.61 9.28 6.41
CA THR A 23 4.20 10.70 6.46
C THR A 23 5.07 11.52 7.38
N LEU A 24 5.23 12.78 7.00
CA LEU A 24 5.91 13.83 7.75
C LEU A 24 4.86 14.88 8.14
N LYS A 25 4.73 15.16 9.43
CA LYS A 25 3.84 16.18 9.95
C LYS A 25 4.61 17.13 10.86
N THR A 26 4.27 18.42 10.77
CA THR A 26 4.86 19.45 11.62
C THR A 26 3.76 20.25 12.28
N VAL A 27 3.97 20.63 13.53
CA VAL A 27 3.15 21.60 14.25
C VAL A 27 4.08 22.65 14.84
N ILE A 28 3.78 23.92 14.59
CA ILE A 28 4.48 25.05 15.18
C ILE A 28 3.51 25.78 16.11
N LEU A 29 3.93 25.95 17.36
CA LEU A 29 3.21 26.69 18.37
C LEU A 29 3.92 27.99 18.71
N ASN A 30 3.14 29.02 19.00
CA ASN A 30 3.65 30.21 19.68
C ASN A 30 3.75 29.98 21.21
N GLU A 31 4.18 31.02 21.93
CA GLU A 31 4.32 30.98 23.39
C GLU A 31 3.01 30.65 24.12
N LYS A 32 1.88 31.12 23.59
CA LYS A 32 0.53 30.86 24.12
C LYS A 32 0.01 29.45 23.82
N ASN A 33 0.81 28.61 23.17
CA ASN A 33 0.43 27.28 22.69
C ASN A 33 -0.64 27.30 21.58
N GLU A 34 -0.74 28.40 20.84
CA GLU A 34 -1.61 28.49 19.66
C GLU A 34 -0.86 27.96 18.45
N ILE A 35 -1.52 27.13 17.63
CA ILE A 35 -0.96 26.62 16.38
C ILE A 35 -0.90 27.76 15.38
N ILE A 36 0.31 28.12 14.95
CA ILE A 36 0.52 29.13 13.91
C ILE A 36 0.70 28.52 12.53
N GLU A 37 1.19 27.28 12.48
CA GLU A 37 1.46 26.54 11.24
C GLU A 37 1.34 25.04 11.52
N LYS A 38 0.75 24.30 10.59
CA LYS A 38 0.75 22.84 10.59
C LYS A 38 0.87 22.30 9.17
N SER A 39 1.57 21.20 9.00
CA SER A 39 1.78 20.57 7.69
C SER A 39 1.61 19.06 7.77
N TYR A 40 1.09 18.47 6.70
CA TYR A 40 0.94 17.02 6.54
C TYR A 40 1.31 16.65 5.12
N GLN A 41 2.30 15.77 4.95
CA GLN A 41 2.72 15.31 3.63
C GLN A 41 3.28 13.88 3.66
N ARG A 42 3.18 13.16 2.54
CA ARG A 42 3.86 11.88 2.38
C ARG A 42 5.34 12.12 2.07
N HIS A 43 6.23 11.34 2.68
CA HIS A 43 7.67 11.46 2.44
C HIS A 43 8.20 10.47 1.41
N PHE A 44 7.43 9.46 0.98
CA PHE A 44 7.81 8.46 -0.04
C PHE A 44 9.21 7.85 0.20
N SER A 45 9.48 7.46 1.44
CA SER A 45 10.79 6.97 1.91
C SER A 45 11.98 7.94 1.77
N LYS A 46 11.76 9.16 1.28
CA LYS A 46 12.75 10.25 1.22
C LYS A 46 12.77 11.09 2.50
N VAL A 47 12.81 10.41 3.64
CA VAL A 47 12.61 10.99 4.99
C VAL A 47 13.44 12.27 5.20
N ARG A 48 14.77 12.18 5.16
CA ARG A 48 15.66 13.34 5.38
C ARG A 48 15.44 14.46 4.37
N GLU A 49 15.34 14.11 3.09
CA GLU A 49 15.17 15.09 2.01
C GLU A 49 13.87 15.87 2.16
N MET A 50 12.77 15.18 2.47
CA MET A 50 11.47 15.81 2.67
C MET A 50 11.42 16.63 3.96
N THR A 51 12.04 16.16 5.05
CA THR A 51 12.18 16.97 6.27
C THR A 51 12.99 18.24 6.00
N LEU A 52 14.10 18.16 5.27
CA LEU A 52 14.91 19.33 4.89
C LEU A 52 14.13 20.29 4.00
N ASN A 53 13.48 19.80 2.94
CA ASN A 53 12.71 20.63 2.01
C ASN A 53 11.55 21.33 2.72
N HIS A 54 10.89 20.62 3.64
CA HIS A 54 9.85 21.22 4.46
C HIS A 54 10.40 22.28 5.40
N PHE A 55 11.53 22.02 6.07
CA PHE A 55 12.12 23.02 6.94
C PHE A 55 12.51 24.28 6.16
N LYS A 56 13.05 24.12 4.94
CA LYS A 56 13.32 25.24 4.02
C LYS A 56 12.07 26.03 3.63
N SER A 57 10.90 25.40 3.51
CA SER A 57 9.65 26.11 3.22
C SER A 57 9.20 27.00 4.39
N LEU A 58 9.70 26.76 5.61
CA LEU A 58 9.40 27.54 6.82
C LEU A 58 10.34 28.74 7.00
N LYS A 59 11.17 29.07 6.00
CA LYS A 59 12.16 30.16 6.09
C LYS A 59 11.54 31.50 6.49
N GLU A 60 10.47 31.92 5.82
CA GLU A 60 9.81 33.21 6.11
C GLU A 60 9.29 33.26 7.55
N LEU A 61 8.85 32.12 8.07
CA LEU A 61 8.30 32.02 9.42
C LEU A 61 9.40 31.98 10.50
N LEU A 62 10.53 31.32 10.25
CA LEU A 62 11.54 30.97 11.27
C LEU A 62 12.86 31.73 11.15
N GLN A 63 13.16 32.40 10.03
CA GLN A 63 14.43 33.10 9.84
C GLN A 63 14.65 34.15 10.94
N GLY A 64 15.84 34.13 11.56
CA GLY A 64 16.22 35.07 12.62
C GLY A 64 15.47 34.90 13.93
N LYS A 65 14.73 33.79 14.11
CA LYS A 65 14.01 33.46 15.34
C LYS A 65 14.64 32.24 16.00
N LYS A 66 14.58 32.22 17.34
CA LYS A 66 14.93 31.06 18.15
C LYS A 66 13.69 30.21 18.43
N PHE A 67 13.87 28.90 18.45
CA PHE A 67 12.78 27.98 18.73
C PHE A 67 13.27 26.70 19.42
N LYS A 68 12.34 26.04 20.10
CA LYS A 68 12.50 24.69 20.63
C LYS A 68 12.05 23.69 19.57
N LEU A 69 12.77 22.60 19.40
CA LEU A 69 12.49 21.57 18.41
C LEU A 69 12.55 20.18 19.04
N ALA A 70 11.55 19.36 18.76
CA ALA A 70 11.60 17.93 19.05
C ALA A 70 11.04 17.12 17.86
N ILE A 71 11.54 15.89 17.74
CA ILE A 71 11.13 14.95 16.70
C ILE A 71 10.59 13.66 17.32
N THR A 72 9.64 13.04 16.65
CA THR A 72 9.07 11.74 17.01
C THR A 72 8.82 10.90 15.75
N GLY A 73 8.21 9.74 15.93
CA GLY A 73 7.91 8.81 14.85
C GLY A 73 9.04 7.82 14.56
N SER A 74 8.65 6.69 13.98
CA SER A 74 9.54 5.56 13.69
C SER A 74 10.73 5.93 12.81
N ALA A 75 10.52 6.73 11.77
CA ALA A 75 11.57 7.24 10.91
C ALA A 75 12.31 8.45 11.51
N GLY A 76 11.67 9.16 12.44
CA GLY A 76 12.23 10.30 13.16
C GLY A 76 13.37 9.93 14.11
N LEU A 77 13.36 8.71 14.65
CA LEU A 77 14.43 8.21 15.52
C LEU A 77 15.80 8.20 14.79
N GLY A 78 15.80 7.89 13.50
CA GLY A 78 17.01 7.95 12.67
C GLY A 78 17.54 9.38 12.56
N ILE A 79 16.67 10.34 12.25
CA ILE A 79 17.01 11.77 12.17
C ILE A 79 17.54 12.26 13.52
N SER A 80 16.89 11.91 14.64
CA SER A 80 17.35 12.30 15.98
C SER A 80 18.77 11.82 16.26
N LYS A 81 19.05 10.52 16.06
CA LYS A 81 20.39 9.95 16.28
C LYS A 81 21.44 10.56 15.36
N ASP A 82 21.06 10.80 14.11
CA ASP A 82 21.97 11.32 13.10
C ASP A 82 22.31 12.80 13.32
N TYR A 83 21.38 13.61 13.84
CA TYR A 83 21.54 15.07 13.90
C TYR A 83 21.45 15.69 15.29
N GLY A 84 21.29 14.88 16.34
CA GLY A 84 21.23 15.36 17.73
C GLY A 84 19.95 16.13 18.08
N ILE A 85 18.89 16.01 17.27
CA ILE A 85 17.60 16.65 17.54
C ILE A 85 16.90 15.88 18.67
N PRO A 86 16.37 16.54 19.72
CA PRO A 86 15.66 15.89 20.82
C PRO A 86 14.55 14.97 20.34
N PHE A 87 14.49 13.75 20.87
CA PHE A 87 13.48 12.74 20.50
C PHE A 87 12.54 12.43 21.65
N VAL A 88 11.26 12.31 21.32
CA VAL A 88 10.22 11.83 22.23
C VAL A 88 9.48 10.66 21.59
N GLN A 89 9.22 9.62 22.37
CA GLN A 89 8.45 8.45 21.90
C GLN A 89 7.00 8.86 21.61
N GLU A 90 6.41 8.30 20.56
CA GLU A 90 5.06 8.63 20.09
C GLU A 90 4.01 8.52 21.20
N VAL A 91 4.11 7.48 22.04
CA VAL A 91 3.21 7.27 23.20
C VAL A 91 3.19 8.48 24.14
N PHE A 92 4.35 9.03 24.47
CA PHE A 92 4.46 10.17 25.37
C PHE A 92 4.02 11.46 24.69
N SER A 93 4.32 11.62 23.39
CA SER A 93 3.82 12.74 22.59
C SER A 93 2.29 12.73 22.57
N THR A 94 1.67 11.64 22.15
CA THR A 94 0.21 11.50 22.07
C THR A 94 -0.41 11.70 23.45
N ALA A 95 0.07 11.02 24.49
CA ALA A 95 -0.48 11.19 25.85
C ALA A 95 -0.36 12.63 26.37
N GLY A 96 0.78 13.30 26.10
CA GLY A 96 1.00 14.70 26.48
C GLY A 96 0.03 15.66 25.79
N ALA A 97 -0.21 15.47 24.48
CA ALA A 97 -1.20 16.24 23.74
C ALA A 97 -2.63 15.96 24.25
N VAL A 98 -2.97 14.70 24.52
CA VAL A 98 -4.32 14.31 24.98
C VAL A 98 -4.61 14.93 26.32
N LYS A 99 -3.68 14.82 27.28
CA LYS A 99 -3.82 15.40 28.62
C LYS A 99 -4.09 16.91 28.59
N LYS A 100 -3.55 17.62 27.59
CA LYS A 100 -3.69 19.08 27.47
C LYS A 100 -4.95 19.51 26.71
N CYS A 101 -5.33 18.78 25.66
CA CYS A 101 -6.44 19.17 24.77
C CYS A 101 -7.77 18.44 25.08
N TYR A 102 -7.70 17.18 25.53
CA TYR A 102 -8.85 16.32 25.83
C TYR A 102 -8.61 15.55 27.14
N PRO A 103 -8.53 16.23 28.31
CA PRO A 103 -8.20 15.60 29.59
C PRO A 103 -9.21 14.53 30.06
N GLN A 104 -10.42 14.52 29.48
CA GLN A 104 -11.49 13.55 29.76
C GLN A 104 -11.39 12.24 28.95
N THR A 105 -10.37 12.09 28.11
CA THR A 105 -10.17 10.89 27.28
C THR A 105 -9.70 9.72 28.13
N ASP A 106 -10.38 8.58 28.00
CA ASP A 106 -10.02 7.34 28.68
C ASP A 106 -9.12 6.47 27.79
N ILE A 107 -9.41 6.46 26.48
CA ILE A 107 -8.75 5.60 25.48
C ILE A 107 -8.47 6.40 24.22
N VAL A 108 -7.30 6.18 23.63
CA VAL A 108 -6.96 6.67 22.30
C VAL A 108 -6.91 5.48 21.35
N ILE A 109 -7.56 5.58 20.19
CA ILE A 109 -7.36 4.68 19.06
C ILE A 109 -6.72 5.50 17.96
N GLU A 110 -5.49 5.17 17.60
CA GLU A 110 -4.71 5.87 16.57
C GLU A 110 -4.40 4.92 15.42
N LEU A 111 -4.80 5.30 14.19
CA LEU A 111 -4.43 4.56 12.99
C LEU A 111 -3.43 5.37 12.17
N GLY A 112 -2.25 4.80 11.95
CA GLY A 112 -1.18 5.33 11.11
C GLY A 112 -1.18 4.70 9.72
N GLY A 113 -0.07 4.91 9.01
CA GLY A 113 0.16 4.27 7.71
C GLY A 113 0.46 2.78 7.84
N GLU A 114 1.45 2.43 8.66
CA GLU A 114 1.91 1.04 8.83
C GLU A 114 1.64 0.47 10.22
N ASP A 115 1.21 1.30 11.15
CA ASP A 115 0.92 0.94 12.54
C ASP A 115 -0.47 1.43 12.97
N ALA A 116 -0.99 0.79 14.00
CA ALA A 116 -2.24 1.03 14.67
C ALA A 116 -2.00 0.85 16.17
N LYS A 117 -2.52 1.78 16.97
CA LYS A 117 -2.24 1.85 18.40
C LYS A 117 -3.51 2.06 19.21
N ILE A 118 -3.56 1.44 20.38
CA ILE A 118 -4.52 1.76 21.43
C ILE A 118 -3.74 2.21 22.67
N LEU A 119 -4.00 3.42 23.15
CA LEU A 119 -3.47 3.90 24.42
C LEU A 119 -4.61 3.88 25.44
N PHE A 120 -4.39 3.17 26.55
CA PHE A 120 -5.27 3.24 27.70
C PHE A 120 -4.69 4.21 28.72
N LEU A 121 -5.45 5.26 29.03
CA LEU A 121 -4.98 6.38 29.85
C LEU A 121 -5.40 6.28 31.31
N GLN A 122 -6.30 5.35 31.66
CA GLN A 122 -6.69 5.09 33.04
C GLN A 122 -5.60 4.33 33.80
N GLY A 123 -5.07 4.93 34.85
CA GLY A 123 -3.99 4.37 35.68
C GLY A 123 -2.61 4.65 35.07
N SER A 124 -1.74 3.63 35.03
CA SER A 124 -0.50 3.72 34.26
C SER A 124 -0.83 3.68 32.77
N ILE A 125 -0.24 4.60 31.99
CA ILE A 125 -0.40 4.61 30.53
C ILE A 125 0.08 3.26 29.99
N GLU A 126 -0.80 2.59 29.25
CA GLU A 126 -0.51 1.33 28.58
C GLU A 126 -0.73 1.51 27.07
N GLU A 127 0.27 1.11 26.29
CA GLU A 127 0.21 1.08 24.83
C GLU A 127 0.02 -0.36 24.35
N ARG A 128 -0.87 -0.53 23.36
CA ARG A 128 -0.96 -1.73 22.53
C ARG A 128 -0.81 -1.33 21.07
N MET A 129 0.21 -1.87 20.40
CA MET A 129 0.53 -1.56 18.99
C MET A 129 0.72 -2.86 18.19
N ASN A 130 0.32 -2.86 16.92
CA ASN A 130 0.68 -3.95 16.00
C ASN A 130 2.15 -3.80 15.55
N GLY A 131 2.96 -4.83 15.78
CA GLY A 131 4.41 -4.73 15.55
C GLY A 131 4.86 -4.80 14.09
N THR A 132 4.22 -5.62 13.25
CA THR A 132 4.78 -5.95 11.90
C THR A 132 3.70 -6.18 10.83
N CYS A 133 2.43 -6.27 11.20
CA CYS A 133 1.35 -6.59 10.28
C CYS A 133 0.61 -5.31 9.87
N ALA A 134 0.57 -5.02 8.57
CA ALA A 134 -0.22 -3.92 8.00
C ALA A 134 -1.75 -4.08 8.20
N GLY A 135 -2.21 -5.23 8.70
CA GLY A 135 -3.60 -5.46 9.04
C GLY A 135 -4.13 -4.42 10.00
N GLY A 136 -5.22 -3.75 9.61
CA GLY A 136 -5.86 -2.71 10.42
C GLY A 136 -5.27 -1.31 10.28
N THR A 137 -4.40 -1.04 9.30
CA THR A 137 -3.74 0.27 9.12
C THR A 137 -4.12 0.95 7.81
N GLY A 138 -3.64 2.19 7.60
CA GLY A 138 -3.83 2.89 6.33
C GLY A 138 -3.25 2.15 5.11
N ALA A 139 -2.12 1.45 5.26
CA ALA A 139 -1.51 0.67 4.19
C ALA A 139 -2.38 -0.50 3.72
N PHE A 140 -3.13 -1.14 4.64
CA PHE A 140 -4.13 -2.13 4.27
C PHE A 140 -5.24 -1.51 3.43
N ILE A 141 -5.74 -0.35 3.82
CA ILE A 141 -6.78 0.36 3.07
C ILE A 141 -6.27 0.79 1.70
N ASP A 142 -5.04 1.31 1.60
CA ASP A 142 -4.38 1.65 0.33
C ASP A 142 -4.31 0.42 -0.61
N GLN A 143 -3.95 -0.76 -0.06
CA GLN A 143 -3.91 -2.01 -0.83
C GLN A 143 -5.29 -2.44 -1.33
N MET A 144 -6.32 -2.35 -0.49
CA MET A 144 -7.67 -2.74 -0.87
C MET A 144 -8.30 -1.75 -1.86
N ALA A 145 -8.03 -0.45 -1.73
CA ALA A 145 -8.44 0.55 -2.71
C ALA A 145 -7.78 0.26 -4.09
N SER A 146 -6.48 -0.05 -4.09
CA SER A 146 -5.78 -0.45 -5.32
C SER A 146 -6.32 -1.74 -5.93
N LEU A 147 -6.77 -2.71 -5.12
CA LEU A 147 -7.41 -3.94 -5.62
C LEU A 147 -8.72 -3.63 -6.37
N LEU A 148 -9.48 -2.65 -5.89
CA LEU A 148 -10.76 -2.25 -6.47
C LEU A 148 -10.64 -1.24 -7.63
N ASP A 149 -9.40 -0.87 -8.00
CA ASP A 149 -9.05 0.17 -9.01
C ASP A 149 -9.70 1.52 -8.69
N MET A 150 -9.59 1.97 -7.45
CA MET A 150 -10.14 3.23 -6.97
C MET A 150 -9.20 3.93 -6.00
N ASP A 151 -9.36 5.25 -5.88
CA ASP A 151 -8.69 6.02 -4.84
C ASP A 151 -9.37 5.78 -3.48
N VAL A 152 -8.60 5.94 -2.39
CA VAL A 152 -9.12 5.77 -1.03
C VAL A 152 -10.32 6.70 -0.74
N SER A 153 -10.34 7.89 -1.34
CA SER A 153 -11.48 8.82 -1.20
C SER A 153 -12.76 8.33 -1.89
N GLU A 154 -12.62 7.56 -2.97
CA GLU A 154 -13.75 6.94 -3.67
C GLU A 154 -14.22 5.71 -2.90
N LEU A 155 -13.29 4.88 -2.40
CA LEU A 155 -13.58 3.77 -1.50
C LEU A 155 -14.45 4.22 -0.32
N ASP A 156 -14.08 5.34 0.31
CA ASP A 156 -14.83 5.89 1.44
C ASP A 156 -16.25 6.32 1.04
N LYS A 157 -16.39 7.02 -0.08
CA LYS A 157 -17.70 7.49 -0.57
C LYS A 157 -18.65 6.33 -0.87
N ILE A 158 -18.18 5.28 -1.54
CA ILE A 158 -19.03 4.15 -1.90
C ILE A 158 -19.38 3.26 -0.70
N SER A 159 -18.56 3.28 0.36
CA SER A 159 -18.79 2.46 1.54
C SER A 159 -20.13 2.75 2.23
N PHE A 160 -20.65 3.97 2.12
CA PHE A 160 -21.94 4.36 2.69
C PHE A 160 -23.15 3.73 1.99
N ALA A 161 -22.99 3.26 0.75
CA ALA A 161 -24.06 2.64 -0.03
C ALA A 161 -24.12 1.11 0.15
N HIS A 162 -23.40 0.56 1.13
CA HIS A 162 -23.43 -0.88 1.39
C HIS A 162 -24.82 -1.33 1.87
N GLU A 163 -25.21 -2.52 1.44
CA GLU A 163 -26.39 -3.25 1.91
C GLU A 163 -25.96 -4.49 2.71
N ARG A 164 -24.71 -4.94 2.55
CA ARG A 164 -24.18 -6.13 3.18
C ARG A 164 -22.73 -5.94 3.63
N ILE A 165 -22.39 -6.60 4.74
CA ILE A 165 -21.01 -6.78 5.20
C ILE A 165 -20.63 -8.25 4.99
N TYR A 166 -19.54 -8.49 4.26
CA TYR A 166 -18.95 -9.79 4.05
C TYR A 166 -17.85 -10.04 5.08
N PRO A 167 -17.72 -11.27 5.61
CA PRO A 167 -16.60 -11.61 6.48
C PRO A 167 -15.31 -11.62 5.66
N ILE A 168 -14.36 -10.77 6.04
CA ILE A 168 -13.02 -10.70 5.46
C ILE A 168 -12.03 -10.89 6.61
N ALA A 169 -11.06 -11.79 6.46
CA ALA A 169 -10.05 -12.00 7.47
C ALA A 169 -9.27 -10.71 7.72
N SER A 170 -9.30 -10.25 8.97
CA SER A 170 -8.74 -8.99 9.45
C SER A 170 -7.21 -9.00 9.61
N ARG A 171 -6.50 -9.80 8.78
CA ARG A 171 -5.06 -10.07 8.88
C ARG A 171 -4.25 -9.19 7.91
N CYS A 172 -3.30 -9.77 7.19
CA CYS A 172 -2.50 -9.10 6.17
C CYS A 172 -3.33 -8.81 4.91
N GLY A 173 -3.02 -7.72 4.21
CA GLY A 173 -3.69 -7.37 2.94
C GLY A 173 -3.61 -8.45 1.86
N VAL A 174 -2.65 -9.38 1.97
CA VAL A 174 -2.58 -10.58 1.11
C VAL A 174 -3.76 -11.50 1.35
N PHE A 175 -4.03 -11.87 2.61
CA PHE A 175 -5.17 -12.73 2.94
C PHE A 175 -6.50 -12.03 2.67
N ALA A 176 -6.61 -10.75 3.00
CA ALA A 176 -7.82 -10.00 2.68
C ALA A 176 -8.08 -9.94 1.16
N LYS A 177 -7.03 -9.87 0.33
CA LYS A 177 -7.16 -9.97 -1.12
C LYS A 177 -7.70 -11.34 -1.55
N THR A 178 -7.22 -12.42 -0.93
CA THR A 178 -7.72 -13.79 -1.17
C THR A 178 -9.19 -13.92 -0.80
N ASP A 179 -9.68 -13.18 0.20
CA ASP A 179 -11.10 -13.18 0.57
C ASP A 179 -11.95 -12.26 -0.32
N VAL A 180 -11.43 -11.10 -0.71
CA VAL A 180 -12.14 -10.09 -1.52
C VAL A 180 -12.25 -10.49 -2.98
N GLN A 181 -11.23 -11.14 -3.55
CA GLN A 181 -11.20 -11.46 -4.98
C GLN A 181 -12.33 -12.41 -5.41
N PRO A 182 -12.63 -13.50 -4.70
CA PRO A 182 -13.77 -14.36 -5.02
C PRO A 182 -15.09 -13.60 -4.97
N LEU A 183 -15.27 -12.69 -4.01
CA LEU A 183 -16.48 -11.86 -3.91
C LEU A 183 -16.65 -10.97 -5.15
N LEU A 184 -15.55 -10.35 -5.63
CA LEU A 184 -15.57 -9.58 -6.88
C LEU A 184 -15.94 -10.45 -8.07
N ASN A 185 -15.35 -11.64 -8.17
CA ASN A 185 -15.62 -12.56 -9.27
C ASN A 185 -17.04 -13.11 -9.23
N GLN A 186 -17.65 -13.20 -8.05
CA GLN A 186 -19.05 -13.57 -7.85
C GLN A 186 -20.02 -12.39 -8.03
N GLY A 187 -19.52 -11.21 -8.42
CA GLY A 187 -20.33 -10.04 -8.71
C GLY A 187 -20.81 -9.27 -7.48
N ALA A 188 -20.15 -9.40 -6.33
CA ALA A 188 -20.46 -8.60 -5.16
C ALA A 188 -20.30 -7.09 -5.45
N LYS A 189 -21.21 -6.27 -4.91
CA LYS A 189 -21.17 -4.82 -5.10
C LYS A 189 -19.90 -4.26 -4.45
N LYS A 190 -19.18 -3.40 -5.18
CA LYS A 190 -17.98 -2.73 -4.63
C LYS A 190 -18.26 -1.93 -3.36
N ALA A 191 -19.48 -1.38 -3.20
CA ALA A 191 -19.92 -0.70 -1.98
C ALA A 191 -19.92 -1.62 -0.76
N ASP A 192 -20.46 -2.84 -0.90
CA ASP A 192 -20.46 -3.84 0.17
C ASP A 192 -19.03 -4.26 0.54
N ILE A 193 -18.18 -4.47 -0.47
CA ILE A 193 -16.77 -4.80 -0.25
C ILE A 193 -16.04 -3.66 0.48
N ALA A 194 -16.27 -2.40 0.10
CA ALA A 194 -15.68 -1.24 0.75
C ALA A 194 -16.04 -1.16 2.24
N ALA A 195 -17.32 -1.35 2.59
CA ALA A 195 -17.73 -1.38 3.99
C ALA A 195 -17.16 -2.61 4.74
N SER A 196 -17.03 -3.75 4.06
CA SER A 196 -16.43 -4.98 4.62
C SER A 196 -14.94 -4.81 4.91
N ILE A 197 -14.21 -4.08 4.06
CA ILE A 197 -12.80 -3.71 4.28
C ILE A 197 -12.67 -2.88 5.56
N TYR A 198 -13.54 -1.88 5.76
CA TYR A 198 -13.54 -1.09 6.98
C TYR A 198 -13.92 -1.91 8.21
N GLN A 199 -14.90 -2.81 8.08
CA GLN A 199 -15.25 -3.76 9.15
C GLN A 199 -14.02 -4.58 9.57
N ALA A 200 -13.27 -5.12 8.61
CA ALA A 200 -12.06 -5.90 8.88
C ALA A 200 -10.98 -5.07 9.61
N VAL A 201 -10.80 -3.79 9.24
CA VAL A 201 -9.88 -2.87 9.94
C VAL A 201 -10.30 -2.66 11.40
N VAL A 202 -11.59 -2.43 11.63
CA VAL A 202 -12.15 -2.22 12.96
C VAL A 202 -12.00 -3.48 13.82
N GLU A 203 -12.34 -4.65 13.28
CA GLU A 203 -12.20 -5.92 13.97
C GLU A 203 -10.75 -6.26 14.30
N GLN A 204 -9.81 -5.96 13.40
CA GLN A 204 -8.38 -6.15 13.67
C GLN A 204 -7.91 -5.26 14.82
N THR A 205 -8.37 -4.00 14.83
CA THR A 205 -8.01 -3.05 15.88
C THR A 205 -8.56 -3.50 17.23
N ILE A 206 -9.85 -3.84 17.30
CA ILE A 206 -10.51 -4.19 18.56
C ILE A 206 -10.03 -5.56 19.06
N THR A 207 -10.04 -6.57 18.21
CA THR A 207 -9.73 -7.95 18.62
C THR A 207 -8.23 -8.14 18.75
N GLY A 208 -7.46 -7.63 17.79
CA GLY A 208 -6.01 -7.82 17.71
C GLY A 208 -5.22 -6.97 18.71
N LEU A 209 -5.60 -5.70 18.92
CA LEU A 209 -4.85 -4.80 19.81
C LEU A 209 -5.42 -4.72 21.22
N ALA A 210 -6.74 -4.70 21.39
CA ALA A 210 -7.30 -4.58 22.74
C ALA A 210 -7.08 -5.86 23.56
N GLN A 211 -6.94 -7.03 22.91
CA GLN A 211 -6.58 -8.32 23.53
C GLN A 211 -7.41 -8.64 24.78
N GLY A 212 -8.72 -8.39 24.72
CA GLY A 212 -9.66 -8.61 25.82
C GLY A 212 -9.80 -7.45 26.82
N ARG A 213 -8.99 -6.40 26.73
CA ARG A 213 -9.20 -5.17 27.49
C ARG A 213 -10.38 -4.39 26.92
N ALA A 214 -11.33 -4.06 27.78
CA ALA A 214 -12.56 -3.39 27.36
C ALA A 214 -12.27 -1.96 26.87
N ILE A 215 -12.77 -1.63 25.68
CA ILE A 215 -12.78 -0.26 25.15
C ILE A 215 -14.05 0.42 25.63
N LYS A 216 -13.94 1.22 26.70
CA LYS A 216 -15.07 1.91 27.35
C LYS A 216 -14.68 3.34 27.73
N GLY A 217 -15.69 4.18 27.95
CA GLY A 217 -15.49 5.57 28.33
C GLY A 217 -15.39 6.48 27.11
N THR A 218 -14.68 7.59 27.26
CA THR A 218 -14.45 8.56 26.18
C THR A 218 -13.28 8.09 25.32
N VAL A 219 -13.56 7.76 24.07
CA VAL A 219 -12.58 7.28 23.09
C VAL A 219 -12.23 8.41 22.13
N LEU A 220 -10.94 8.72 22.02
CA LEU A 220 -10.40 9.69 21.08
C LEU A 220 -9.79 8.97 19.89
N PHE A 221 -10.26 9.29 18.69
CA PHE A 221 -9.82 8.68 17.44
C PHE A 221 -8.81 9.60 16.73
N LEU A 222 -7.59 9.11 16.51
CA LEU A 222 -6.46 9.88 15.98
C LEU A 222 -5.86 9.24 14.72
N GLY A 223 -5.01 10.00 14.04
CA GLY A 223 -4.29 9.55 12.85
C GLY A 223 -5.02 9.83 11.54
N GLY A 224 -4.30 9.61 10.43
CA GLY A 224 -4.74 9.99 9.08
C GLY A 224 -6.01 9.24 8.64
N PRO A 225 -6.00 7.90 8.54
CA PRO A 225 -7.17 7.09 8.19
C PRO A 225 -8.44 7.48 8.96
N LEU A 226 -8.35 7.59 10.30
CA LEU A 226 -9.48 7.96 11.14
C LEU A 226 -9.93 9.41 10.97
N TYR A 227 -9.14 10.29 10.36
CA TYR A 227 -9.55 11.65 10.02
C TYR A 227 -10.20 11.73 8.64
N PHE A 228 -9.58 11.10 7.63
CA PHE A 228 -9.99 11.22 6.22
C PHE A 228 -11.14 10.29 5.83
N LEU A 229 -11.30 9.12 6.49
CA LEU A 229 -12.23 8.07 6.07
C LEU A 229 -13.44 8.02 6.99
N LYS A 230 -14.55 8.62 6.54
CA LYS A 230 -15.76 8.77 7.34
C LYS A 230 -16.52 7.45 7.48
N GLY A 231 -16.48 6.58 6.47
CA GLY A 231 -17.07 5.25 6.57
C GLY A 231 -16.34 4.39 7.62
N LEU A 232 -15.02 4.57 7.76
CA LEU A 232 -14.25 3.91 8.81
C LEU A 232 -14.62 4.43 10.21
N GLN A 233 -14.86 5.74 10.36
CA GLN A 233 -15.34 6.32 11.63
C GLN A 233 -16.69 5.69 12.03
N GLU A 234 -17.65 5.63 11.11
CA GLU A 234 -18.98 5.05 11.34
C GLU A 234 -18.89 3.59 11.79
N ARG A 235 -18.04 2.80 11.12
CA ARG A 235 -17.78 1.40 11.50
C ARG A 235 -17.25 1.27 12.93
N PHE A 236 -16.28 2.09 13.33
CA PHE A 236 -15.77 2.08 14.71
C PHE A 236 -16.86 2.40 15.74
N VAL A 237 -17.65 3.44 15.48
CA VAL A 237 -18.73 3.87 16.38
C VAL A 237 -19.77 2.78 16.55
N GLU A 238 -20.19 2.14 15.47
CA GLU A 238 -21.19 1.07 15.51
C GLU A 238 -20.68 -0.19 16.20
N VAL A 239 -19.48 -0.67 15.86
CA VAL A 239 -18.93 -1.91 16.43
C VAL A 239 -18.64 -1.74 17.93
N LEU A 240 -18.11 -0.59 18.34
CA LEU A 240 -17.87 -0.29 19.75
C LEU A 240 -19.13 0.17 20.50
N LYS A 241 -20.25 0.40 19.79
CA LYS A 241 -21.51 0.89 20.34
C LYS A 241 -21.33 2.19 21.15
N LEU A 242 -20.50 3.10 20.65
CA LEU A 242 -20.22 4.37 21.31
C LEU A 242 -21.33 5.39 21.00
N SER A 243 -21.66 6.23 21.99
CA SER A 243 -22.49 7.40 21.73
C SER A 243 -21.69 8.51 21.06
N LYS A 244 -22.37 9.49 20.46
CA LYS A 244 -21.72 10.64 19.78
C LYS A 244 -20.83 11.45 20.73
N GLU A 245 -21.18 11.51 22.01
CA GLU A 245 -20.43 12.23 23.05
C GLU A 245 -19.18 11.46 23.51
N LYS A 246 -19.15 10.14 23.27
CA LYS A 246 -18.07 9.24 23.69
C LYS A 246 -17.11 8.88 22.57
N ALA A 247 -17.48 9.06 21.31
CA ALA A 247 -16.58 8.92 20.16
C ALA A 247 -16.12 10.28 19.65
N ILE A 248 -14.90 10.69 20.02
CA ILE A 248 -14.36 12.01 19.68
C ILE A 248 -13.41 11.91 18.49
N PHE A 249 -13.73 12.64 17.41
CA PHE A 249 -12.91 12.76 16.21
C PHE A 249 -12.43 14.22 16.07
N PRO A 250 -11.24 14.59 16.58
CA PRO A 250 -10.77 15.96 16.58
C PRO A 250 -10.28 16.40 15.19
N GLU A 251 -10.45 17.69 14.87
CA GLU A 251 -9.93 18.26 13.61
C GLU A 251 -8.40 18.19 13.49
N LEU A 252 -7.72 18.07 14.63
CA LEU A 252 -6.26 17.93 14.72
C LEU A 252 -5.78 16.47 14.75
N ALA A 253 -6.67 15.48 14.54
CA ALA A 253 -6.33 14.05 14.59
C ALA A 253 -5.05 13.66 13.83
N PRO A 254 -4.77 14.16 12.60
CA PRO A 254 -3.55 13.79 11.87
C PRO A 254 -2.25 14.38 12.45
N TYR A 255 -2.35 15.39 13.31
CA TYR A 255 -1.23 16.20 13.80
C TYR A 255 -0.93 15.95 15.28
N PHE A 256 -1.67 15.06 15.93
CA PHE A 256 -1.71 14.97 17.38
C PHE A 256 -0.36 14.56 17.98
N VAL A 257 0.34 13.63 17.33
CA VAL A 257 1.69 13.20 17.73
C VAL A 257 2.71 14.34 17.58
N ALA A 258 2.66 15.07 16.45
CA ALA A 258 3.50 16.25 16.23
C ALA A 258 3.20 17.37 17.24
N LEU A 259 1.93 17.59 17.58
CA LEU A 259 1.52 18.54 18.62
C LEU A 259 2.09 18.16 19.99
N GLY A 260 2.03 16.87 20.33
CA GLY A 260 2.65 16.33 21.53
C GLY A 260 4.16 16.54 21.58
N SER A 261 4.82 16.33 20.44
CA SER A 261 6.25 16.61 20.27
C SER A 261 6.56 18.11 20.46
N ALA A 262 5.71 19.02 19.97
CA ALA A 262 5.86 20.46 20.18
C ALA A 262 5.71 20.84 21.66
N TYR A 263 4.80 20.20 22.40
CA TYR A 263 4.71 20.39 23.86
C TYR A 263 5.92 19.84 24.59
N PHE A 264 6.45 18.68 24.17
CA PHE A 264 7.68 18.13 24.74
C PHE A 264 8.89 19.01 24.48
N ALA A 265 8.99 19.65 23.30
CA ALA A 265 10.09 20.54 22.95
C ALA A 265 10.28 21.67 23.97
N ASP A 266 9.21 22.15 24.60
CA ASP A 266 9.24 23.18 25.66
C ASP A 266 10.03 22.74 26.90
N THR A 267 10.14 21.42 27.13
CA THR A 267 10.88 20.84 28.27
C THR A 267 12.36 20.61 27.97
N THR A 268 12.77 20.77 26.71
CA THR A 268 14.16 20.58 26.25
C THR A 268 15.01 21.81 26.55
N LYS A 269 16.31 21.62 26.76
CA LYS A 269 17.23 22.74 27.08
C LYS A 269 17.76 23.40 25.82
N GLU A 270 17.89 22.62 24.76
CA GLU A 270 18.40 23.00 23.45
C GLU A 270 17.51 24.06 22.81
N GLU A 271 18.09 25.06 22.18
CA GLU A 271 17.41 26.03 21.32
C GLU A 271 18.08 25.99 19.96
N PHE A 272 17.28 26.15 18.92
CA PHE A 272 17.73 26.07 17.54
C PHE A 272 17.39 27.37 16.81
N GLU A 273 18.20 27.66 15.80
CA GLU A 273 17.91 28.67 14.79
C GLU A 273 17.69 28.01 13.43
N TYR A 274 17.01 28.72 12.53
CA TYR A 274 16.64 28.18 11.21
C TYR A 274 17.85 27.66 10.42
N ASP A 275 18.92 28.46 10.33
CA ASP A 275 20.10 28.12 9.53
C ASP A 275 20.86 26.92 10.08
N GLU A 276 20.86 26.73 11.41
CA GLU A 276 21.47 25.58 12.09
C GLU A 276 20.77 24.27 11.69
N VAL A 277 19.44 24.23 11.79
CA VAL A 277 18.66 23.03 11.46
C VAL A 277 18.78 22.69 9.97
N VAL A 278 18.75 23.70 9.10
CA VAL A 278 18.96 23.49 7.65
C VAL A 278 20.36 22.94 7.38
N GLN A 279 21.39 23.45 8.05
CA GLN A 279 22.76 22.96 7.91
C GLN A 279 22.88 21.51 8.39
N LEU A 280 22.34 21.18 9.57
CA LEU A 280 22.34 19.82 10.12
C LEU A 280 21.69 18.85 9.14
N LEU A 281 20.44 19.10 8.73
CA LEU A 281 19.70 18.21 7.84
C LEU A 281 20.30 18.13 6.42
N SER A 282 21.07 19.12 5.99
CA SER A 282 21.76 19.11 4.68
C SER A 282 22.93 18.13 4.64
N GLN A 283 23.57 17.84 5.79
CA GLN A 283 24.68 16.89 5.87
C GLN A 283 24.20 15.46 5.59
N LYS A 284 24.81 14.79 4.61
CA LYS A 284 24.58 13.36 4.36
C LYS A 284 25.48 12.55 5.29
N LYS A 285 24.90 11.83 6.25
CA LYS A 285 25.63 10.78 6.96
C LYS A 285 25.54 9.49 6.16
N GLU A 286 26.69 8.98 5.70
CA GLU A 286 26.76 7.66 5.06
C GLU A 286 26.57 6.57 6.12
N ARG A 287 25.54 5.73 5.96
CA ARG A 287 25.44 4.49 6.72
C ARG A 287 26.38 3.47 6.09
N LYS A 288 27.31 2.91 6.87
CA LYS A 288 28.05 1.72 6.46
C LYS A 288 27.05 0.57 6.34
N VAL A 289 26.76 0.15 5.11
CA VAL A 289 25.97 -1.07 4.86
C VAL A 289 26.95 -2.24 4.92
N GLU A 290 26.80 -3.10 5.91
CA GLU A 290 27.49 -4.38 5.97
C GLU A 290 26.78 -5.37 5.03
N ASN A 291 27.55 -6.26 4.37
CA ASN A 291 27.07 -7.29 3.42
C ASN A 291 26.55 -6.81 2.05
N LEU A 292 27.39 -6.08 1.31
CA LEU A 292 27.09 -5.71 -0.07
C LEU A 292 27.06 -6.93 -1.00
N GLN A 293 25.96 -7.11 -1.73
CA GLN A 293 25.89 -8.09 -2.81
C GLN A 293 26.47 -7.53 -4.13
N LYS A 294 26.73 -8.42 -5.10
CA LYS A 294 27.14 -8.02 -6.45
C LYS A 294 25.91 -7.48 -7.22
N PRO A 295 26.09 -6.52 -8.14
CA PRO A 295 25.00 -6.08 -9.02
C PRO A 295 24.46 -7.26 -9.84
N LEU A 296 23.18 -7.19 -10.23
CA LEU A 296 22.54 -8.22 -11.06
C LEU A 296 23.22 -8.35 -12.43
N PHE A 297 23.61 -7.23 -13.02
CA PHE A 297 24.44 -7.16 -14.21
C PHE A 297 25.59 -6.19 -14.00
N SER A 298 26.79 -6.59 -14.43
CA SER A 298 28.01 -5.78 -14.32
C SER A 298 28.09 -4.71 -15.42
N SER A 299 27.36 -4.89 -16.52
CA SER A 299 27.34 -3.96 -17.66
C SER A 299 26.08 -4.11 -18.52
N GLU A 300 25.77 -3.09 -19.32
CA GLU A 300 24.69 -3.13 -20.33
C GLU A 300 24.88 -4.30 -21.31
N LYS A 301 26.12 -4.59 -21.70
CA LYS A 301 26.45 -5.69 -22.61
C LYS A 301 26.07 -7.06 -22.03
N GLU A 302 26.29 -7.27 -20.74
CA GLU A 302 25.88 -8.50 -20.06
C GLU A 302 24.36 -8.66 -20.06
N TYR A 303 23.64 -7.56 -19.80
CA TYR A 303 22.19 -7.51 -19.86
C TYR A 303 21.65 -7.81 -21.28
N GLU A 304 22.26 -7.25 -22.33
CA GLU A 304 21.88 -7.56 -23.72
C GLU A 304 22.09 -9.03 -24.08
N ILE A 305 23.20 -9.64 -23.63
CA ILE A 305 23.46 -11.07 -23.84
C ILE A 305 22.39 -11.91 -23.14
N PHE A 306 22.04 -11.53 -21.89
CA PHE A 306 20.97 -12.16 -21.14
C PHE A 306 19.64 -12.08 -21.92
N LEU A 307 19.25 -10.92 -22.43
CA LEU A 307 18.00 -10.74 -23.18
C LEU A 307 17.97 -11.59 -24.46
N LYS A 308 19.03 -11.55 -25.27
CA LYS A 308 19.13 -12.33 -26.51
C LYS A 308 19.05 -13.83 -26.26
N ARG A 309 19.57 -14.32 -25.14
CA ARG A 309 19.46 -15.73 -24.76
C ARG A 309 18.01 -16.13 -24.46
N HIS A 310 17.29 -15.33 -23.68
CA HIS A 310 15.94 -15.67 -23.21
C HIS A 310 14.84 -15.43 -24.26
N GLN A 311 15.07 -14.55 -25.24
CA GLN A 311 14.11 -14.27 -26.30
C GLN A 311 14.14 -15.29 -27.46
N LYS A 312 15.01 -16.31 -27.40
CA LYS A 312 15.12 -17.33 -28.47
C LYS A 312 13.89 -18.23 -28.59
N ILE A 313 13.23 -18.52 -27.47
CA ILE A 313 12.02 -19.34 -27.45
C ILE A 313 10.82 -18.40 -27.48
N ASN A 314 10.11 -18.35 -28.60
CA ASN A 314 8.93 -17.52 -28.77
C ASN A 314 7.90 -18.22 -29.65
N VAL A 315 6.63 -17.88 -29.46
CA VAL A 315 5.53 -18.39 -30.27
C VAL A 315 5.49 -17.61 -31.58
N PRO A 316 5.44 -18.27 -32.75
CA PRO A 316 5.29 -17.57 -34.01
C PRO A 316 3.95 -16.81 -34.05
N THR A 317 3.92 -15.75 -34.86
CA THR A 317 2.72 -14.93 -35.07
C THR A 317 2.31 -14.96 -36.52
N ARG A 318 0.99 -14.95 -36.77
CA ARG A 318 0.42 -14.86 -38.11
C ARG A 318 -0.54 -13.69 -38.20
N ASP A 319 -0.58 -13.04 -39.34
CA ASP A 319 -1.43 -11.87 -39.54
C ASP A 319 -2.91 -12.28 -39.67
N ILE A 320 -3.71 -11.94 -38.66
CA ILE A 320 -5.15 -12.20 -38.59
C ILE A 320 -5.94 -11.58 -39.77
N THR A 321 -5.42 -10.52 -40.40
CA THR A 321 -6.08 -9.87 -41.53
C THR A 321 -5.97 -10.69 -42.82
N THR A 322 -5.02 -11.62 -42.89
CA THR A 322 -4.80 -12.48 -44.06
C THR A 322 -5.15 -13.95 -43.80
N TYR A 323 -5.22 -14.37 -42.53
CA TYR A 323 -5.55 -15.74 -42.15
C TYR A 323 -7.02 -16.10 -42.43
N SER A 324 -7.27 -17.32 -42.92
CA SER A 324 -8.62 -17.90 -43.02
C SER A 324 -8.53 -19.37 -42.62
N GLY A 325 -9.47 -19.83 -41.80
CA GLY A 325 -9.44 -21.17 -41.23
C GLY A 325 -10.03 -21.21 -39.83
N LYS A 326 -9.75 -22.28 -39.09
CA LYS A 326 -10.23 -22.43 -37.71
C LYS A 326 -9.32 -21.69 -36.73
N ALA A 327 -9.87 -21.27 -35.61
CA ALA A 327 -9.12 -20.64 -34.54
C ALA A 327 -9.60 -21.08 -33.15
N TYR A 328 -8.70 -21.00 -32.18
CA TYR A 328 -8.91 -21.45 -30.81
C TYR A 328 -8.67 -20.28 -29.85
N LEU A 329 -9.65 -20.01 -28.98
CA LEU A 329 -9.62 -18.88 -28.06
C LEU A 329 -9.21 -19.31 -26.64
N GLY A 330 -8.08 -18.82 -26.17
CA GLY A 330 -7.63 -19.00 -24.79
C GLY A 330 -7.85 -17.73 -23.96
N LEU A 331 -8.37 -17.89 -22.75
CA LEU A 331 -8.56 -16.83 -21.75
C LEU A 331 -7.92 -17.23 -20.43
N ASP A 332 -7.12 -16.34 -19.86
CA ASP A 332 -6.72 -16.40 -18.46
C ASP A 332 -7.36 -15.21 -17.73
N SER A 333 -8.38 -15.51 -16.94
CA SER A 333 -9.05 -14.55 -16.07
C SER A 333 -8.41 -14.61 -14.67
N GLY A 334 -7.17 -14.13 -14.61
CA GLY A 334 -6.42 -14.04 -13.37
C GLY A 334 -6.95 -12.97 -12.44
N SER A 335 -6.52 -13.03 -11.19
CA SER A 335 -6.95 -12.09 -10.16
C SER A 335 -6.52 -10.64 -10.42
N THR A 336 -5.31 -10.43 -10.96
CA THR A 336 -4.77 -9.09 -11.27
C THR A 336 -4.84 -8.73 -12.74
N THR A 337 -4.88 -9.71 -13.63
CA THR A 337 -4.73 -9.51 -15.08
C THR A 337 -5.70 -10.36 -15.86
N ILE A 338 -6.15 -9.84 -16.99
CA ILE A 338 -6.81 -10.64 -18.02
C ILE A 338 -5.85 -10.84 -19.19
N LYS A 339 -5.78 -12.08 -19.69
CA LYS A 339 -4.98 -12.44 -20.87
C LYS A 339 -5.86 -13.15 -21.87
N VAL A 340 -5.77 -12.75 -23.14
CA VAL A 340 -6.53 -13.37 -24.23
C VAL A 340 -5.56 -13.73 -25.34
N VAL A 341 -5.65 -14.95 -25.85
CA VAL A 341 -4.87 -15.42 -27.00
C VAL A 341 -5.81 -16.09 -28.00
N LEU A 342 -5.67 -15.75 -29.28
CA LEU A 342 -6.30 -16.47 -30.38
C LEU A 342 -5.20 -17.19 -31.17
N LEU A 343 -5.31 -18.50 -31.30
CA LEU A 343 -4.38 -19.35 -32.04
C LEU A 343 -5.01 -19.83 -33.36
N ASP A 344 -4.18 -19.98 -34.39
CA ASP A 344 -4.55 -20.75 -35.60
C ASP A 344 -4.35 -22.27 -35.39
N GLU A 345 -4.61 -23.05 -36.45
CA GLU A 345 -4.49 -24.52 -36.45
C GLU A 345 -3.04 -25.02 -36.26
N GLU A 346 -2.05 -24.17 -36.54
CA GLU A 346 -0.63 -24.48 -36.36
C GLU A 346 -0.05 -23.88 -35.07
N ALA A 347 -0.91 -23.42 -34.15
CA ALA A 347 -0.55 -22.78 -32.87
C ALA A 347 0.22 -21.45 -33.00
N ASN A 348 0.11 -20.76 -34.14
CA ASN A 348 0.59 -19.38 -34.26
C ASN A 348 -0.38 -18.41 -33.60
N ILE A 349 0.14 -17.37 -32.97
CA ILE A 349 -0.68 -16.31 -32.37
C ILE A 349 -1.23 -15.39 -33.47
N LEU A 350 -2.56 -15.35 -33.59
CA LEU A 350 -3.31 -14.42 -34.43
C LEU A 350 -3.65 -13.13 -33.68
N TYR A 351 -3.94 -13.24 -32.39
CA TYR A 351 -4.30 -12.12 -31.53
C TYR A 351 -3.81 -12.37 -30.11
N ARG A 352 -3.31 -11.33 -29.45
CA ARG A 352 -2.96 -11.36 -28.03
C ARG A 352 -3.41 -10.09 -27.34
N TYR A 353 -3.86 -10.23 -26.11
CA TYR A 353 -4.18 -9.10 -25.24
C TYR A 353 -3.73 -9.42 -23.82
N TYR A 354 -3.17 -8.42 -23.15
CA TYR A 354 -2.79 -8.48 -21.75
C TYR A 354 -3.11 -7.13 -21.12
N SER A 355 -3.89 -7.12 -20.06
CA SER A 355 -4.12 -5.92 -19.27
C SER A 355 -4.43 -6.25 -17.82
N SER A 356 -4.35 -5.24 -16.95
CA SER A 356 -4.86 -5.35 -15.59
C SER A 356 -6.38 -5.55 -15.62
N SER A 357 -6.88 -6.49 -14.81
CA SER A 357 -8.31 -6.77 -14.69
C SER A 357 -9.08 -5.60 -14.10
N LYS A 358 -8.42 -4.77 -13.27
CA LYS A 358 -9.01 -3.60 -12.58
C LYS A 358 -10.32 -3.93 -11.83
N GLY A 359 -10.44 -5.17 -11.36
CA GLY A 359 -11.66 -5.70 -10.75
C GLY A 359 -12.87 -5.79 -11.68
N ASN A 360 -12.71 -5.61 -13.00
CA ASN A 360 -13.78 -5.61 -14.01
C ASN A 360 -13.48 -6.58 -15.18
N PRO A 361 -13.17 -7.87 -14.92
CA PRO A 361 -12.71 -8.79 -15.97
C PRO A 361 -13.75 -9.03 -17.08
N VAL A 362 -15.04 -9.08 -16.74
CA VAL A 362 -16.15 -9.33 -17.70
C VAL A 362 -16.21 -8.26 -18.77
N SER A 363 -16.23 -6.98 -18.38
CA SER A 363 -16.33 -5.86 -19.31
C SER A 363 -15.10 -5.79 -20.23
N LEU A 364 -13.91 -6.04 -19.70
CA LEU A 364 -12.67 -6.06 -20.47
C LEU A 364 -12.66 -7.20 -21.51
N PHE A 365 -13.14 -8.39 -21.11
CA PHE A 365 -13.23 -9.51 -22.03
C PHE A 365 -14.25 -9.25 -23.14
N LEU A 366 -15.44 -8.71 -22.81
CA LEU A 366 -16.45 -8.35 -23.79
C LEU A 366 -15.92 -7.37 -24.85
N GLU A 367 -15.12 -6.39 -24.43
CA GLU A 367 -14.46 -5.46 -25.36
C GLU A 367 -13.49 -6.19 -26.30
N GLN A 368 -12.65 -7.09 -25.78
CA GLN A 368 -11.71 -7.82 -26.62
C GLN A 368 -12.41 -8.84 -27.53
N LEU A 369 -13.46 -9.51 -27.04
CA LEU A 369 -14.26 -10.43 -27.85
C LEU A 369 -14.90 -9.71 -29.04
N LYS A 370 -15.42 -8.50 -28.85
CA LYS A 370 -15.93 -7.66 -29.95
C LYS A 370 -14.84 -7.33 -30.98
N LYS A 371 -13.62 -7.00 -30.53
CA LYS A 371 -12.48 -6.76 -31.43
C LYS A 371 -12.08 -8.02 -32.20
N ILE A 372 -11.97 -9.16 -31.51
CA ILE A 372 -11.64 -10.44 -32.11
C ILE A 372 -12.67 -10.80 -33.19
N ARG A 373 -13.97 -10.71 -32.88
CA ARG A 373 -15.04 -10.98 -33.84
C ARG A 373 -14.96 -10.08 -35.08
N LYS A 374 -14.66 -8.79 -34.90
CA LYS A 374 -14.46 -7.85 -36.01
C LYS A 374 -13.25 -8.23 -36.88
N LEU A 375 -12.15 -8.66 -36.27
CA LEU A 375 -10.94 -9.09 -37.00
C LEU A 375 -11.15 -10.41 -37.74
N CYS A 376 -11.91 -11.34 -37.14
CA CYS A 376 -12.24 -12.63 -37.75
C CYS A 376 -13.11 -12.46 -38.99
N GLY A 377 -14.16 -11.64 -38.91
CA GLY A 377 -15.20 -11.59 -39.94
C GLY A 377 -15.78 -12.99 -40.21
N GLU A 378 -16.07 -13.29 -41.47
CA GLU A 378 -16.53 -14.63 -41.89
C GLU A 378 -15.36 -15.58 -42.23
N ARG A 379 -14.13 -15.08 -42.25
CA ARG A 379 -12.94 -15.83 -42.70
C ARG A 379 -12.39 -16.80 -41.66
N ILE A 380 -12.61 -16.49 -40.38
CA ILE A 380 -12.03 -17.21 -39.25
C ILE A 380 -13.17 -17.72 -38.36
N GLU A 381 -13.24 -19.04 -38.21
CA GLU A 381 -14.19 -19.70 -37.34
C GLU A 381 -13.55 -20.01 -36.00
N ILE A 382 -14.06 -19.42 -34.91
CA ILE A 382 -13.63 -19.79 -33.55
C ILE A 382 -14.37 -21.08 -33.17
N VAL A 383 -13.66 -22.21 -33.21
CA VAL A 383 -14.25 -23.55 -33.06
C VAL A 383 -14.26 -24.05 -31.61
N SER A 384 -13.42 -23.47 -30.75
CA SER A 384 -13.38 -23.81 -29.33
C SER A 384 -12.74 -22.69 -28.51
N SER A 385 -13.11 -22.64 -27.24
CA SER A 385 -12.63 -21.68 -26.26
C SER A 385 -12.34 -22.36 -24.93
N ALA A 386 -11.26 -21.92 -24.26
CA ALA A 386 -10.89 -22.39 -22.93
C ALA A 386 -10.60 -21.21 -22.01
N VAL A 387 -10.99 -21.34 -20.74
CA VAL A 387 -10.69 -20.36 -19.69
C VAL A 387 -10.01 -21.01 -18.49
N THR A 388 -9.05 -20.28 -17.92
CA THR A 388 -8.39 -20.60 -16.65
C THR A 388 -8.39 -19.39 -15.71
N GLY A 389 -8.00 -19.60 -14.46
CA GLY A 389 -7.79 -18.57 -13.45
C GLY A 389 -9.02 -18.34 -12.57
N TYR A 390 -8.90 -17.43 -11.61
CA TYR A 390 -9.95 -17.16 -10.62
C TYR A 390 -11.30 -16.74 -11.22
N GLY A 391 -11.32 -16.21 -12.45
CA GLY A 391 -12.54 -15.82 -13.15
C GLY A 391 -13.14 -16.89 -14.06
N GLU A 392 -12.68 -18.14 -13.99
CA GLU A 392 -13.14 -19.26 -14.84
C GLU A 392 -14.68 -19.39 -14.86
N GLU A 393 -15.30 -19.62 -13.70
CA GLU A 393 -16.74 -19.80 -13.55
C GLU A 393 -17.53 -18.57 -14.04
N LEU A 394 -17.01 -17.37 -13.75
CA LEU A 394 -17.60 -16.12 -14.19
C LEU A 394 -17.61 -16.00 -15.71
N MET A 395 -16.53 -16.38 -16.38
CA MET A 395 -16.41 -16.30 -17.84
C MET A 395 -17.24 -17.37 -18.55
N GLN A 396 -17.29 -18.58 -17.99
CA GLN A 396 -18.19 -19.63 -18.46
C GLN A 396 -19.64 -19.19 -18.37
N THR A 397 -20.05 -18.62 -17.23
CA THR A 397 -21.42 -18.16 -17.02
C THR A 397 -21.77 -16.95 -17.90
N ALA A 398 -20.87 -15.98 -18.05
CA ALA A 398 -21.15 -14.74 -18.76
C ALA A 398 -21.06 -14.87 -20.29
N PHE A 399 -20.20 -15.75 -20.80
CA PHE A 399 -19.90 -15.82 -22.24
C PHE A 399 -20.06 -17.21 -22.86
N GLY A 400 -20.35 -18.24 -22.07
CA GLY A 400 -20.47 -19.61 -22.55
C GLY A 400 -19.16 -20.19 -23.06
N VAL A 401 -18.03 -19.88 -22.40
CA VAL A 401 -16.73 -20.47 -22.74
C VAL A 401 -16.82 -22.00 -22.62
N ASP A 402 -16.34 -22.71 -23.64
CA ASP A 402 -16.62 -24.14 -23.81
C ASP A 402 -15.98 -25.00 -22.71
N ILE A 403 -14.75 -24.67 -22.30
CA ILE A 403 -13.95 -25.49 -21.39
C ILE A 403 -13.36 -24.62 -20.28
N GLY A 404 -13.57 -25.04 -19.03
CA GLY A 404 -12.83 -24.57 -17.87
C GLY A 404 -11.64 -25.49 -17.61
N ILE A 405 -10.44 -24.94 -17.46
CA ILE A 405 -9.22 -25.70 -17.20
C ILE A 405 -8.49 -25.16 -15.98
N VAL A 406 -7.94 -26.08 -15.19
CA VAL A 406 -7.09 -25.70 -14.06
C VAL A 406 -5.80 -25.07 -14.59
N GLU A 407 -5.42 -23.93 -13.99
CA GLU A 407 -4.26 -23.11 -14.40
C GLU A 407 -2.95 -23.90 -14.48
N THR A 408 -2.76 -24.85 -13.57
CA THR A 408 -1.55 -25.69 -13.51
C THR A 408 -1.46 -26.61 -14.73
N ILE A 409 -2.59 -27.12 -15.22
CA ILE A 409 -2.68 -27.92 -16.44
C ILE A 409 -2.45 -27.03 -17.66
N ALA A 410 -2.98 -25.80 -17.66
CA ALA A 410 -2.72 -24.83 -18.73
C ALA A 410 -1.22 -24.52 -18.87
N HIS A 411 -0.55 -24.23 -17.74
CA HIS A 411 0.91 -24.01 -17.71
C HIS A 411 1.69 -25.22 -18.21
N TYR A 412 1.36 -26.41 -17.70
CA TYR A 412 2.05 -27.63 -18.12
C TYR A 412 1.85 -27.90 -19.62
N THR A 413 0.63 -27.76 -20.13
CA THR A 413 0.31 -27.95 -21.55
C THR A 413 1.12 -27.02 -22.44
N ALA A 414 1.21 -25.73 -22.06
CA ALA A 414 2.02 -24.76 -22.79
C ALA A 414 3.52 -25.06 -22.68
N ALA A 415 4.03 -25.37 -21.49
CA ALA A 415 5.45 -25.65 -21.28
C ALA A 415 5.93 -26.90 -22.05
N LYS A 416 5.13 -27.97 -22.04
CA LYS A 416 5.41 -29.21 -22.78
C LYS A 416 5.47 -29.00 -24.29
N HIS A 417 4.70 -28.04 -24.81
CA HIS A 417 4.76 -27.66 -26.22
C HIS A 417 6.12 -27.05 -26.61
N PHE A 418 6.71 -26.20 -25.75
CA PHE A 418 8.03 -25.60 -26.02
C PHE A 418 9.19 -26.53 -25.69
N ASN A 419 9.06 -27.32 -24.64
CA ASN A 419 10.06 -28.29 -24.21
C ASN A 419 9.37 -29.59 -23.78
N PRO A 420 9.37 -30.64 -24.63
CA PRO A 420 8.78 -31.93 -24.30
C PRO A 420 9.34 -32.58 -23.03
N ASP A 421 10.60 -32.26 -22.69
CA ASP A 421 11.34 -32.79 -21.55
C ASP A 421 11.29 -31.86 -20.33
N VAL A 422 10.31 -30.94 -20.25
CA VAL A 422 10.16 -30.05 -19.10
C VAL A 422 9.93 -30.86 -17.82
N ASP A 423 10.80 -30.65 -16.83
CA ASP A 423 10.83 -31.36 -15.55
C ASP A 423 10.41 -30.46 -14.38
N PHE A 424 10.53 -29.14 -14.54
CA PHE A 424 10.18 -28.16 -13.53
C PHE A 424 9.63 -26.87 -14.15
N ILE A 425 8.53 -26.37 -13.59
CA ILE A 425 7.95 -25.09 -13.99
C ILE A 425 7.85 -24.19 -12.74
N ILE A 426 8.25 -22.92 -12.89
CA ILE A 426 8.04 -21.88 -11.89
C ILE A 426 7.19 -20.79 -12.53
N ASP A 427 6.03 -20.51 -11.95
CA ASP A 427 5.19 -19.37 -12.29
C ASP A 427 5.22 -18.36 -11.13
N ILE A 428 5.63 -17.12 -11.40
CA ILE A 428 5.53 -16.01 -10.44
C ILE A 428 4.34 -15.15 -10.84
N GLY A 429 3.19 -15.49 -10.27
CA GLY A 429 1.93 -14.82 -10.51
C GLY A 429 1.79 -13.50 -9.75
N GLY A 430 0.62 -12.88 -9.93
CA GLY A 430 0.27 -11.65 -9.22
C GLY A 430 0.09 -11.87 -7.71
N GLN A 431 -0.47 -13.00 -7.30
CA GLN A 431 -0.78 -13.29 -5.89
C GLN A 431 0.03 -14.45 -5.31
N ASP A 432 0.26 -15.46 -6.13
CA ASP A 432 0.92 -16.71 -5.77
C ASP A 432 2.13 -16.95 -6.70
N ILE A 433 3.01 -17.80 -6.22
CA ILE A 433 4.14 -18.42 -6.89
C ILE A 433 3.84 -19.91 -6.89
N LYS A 434 3.92 -20.52 -8.06
CA LYS A 434 3.62 -21.94 -8.24
C LYS A 434 4.87 -22.64 -8.75
N CYS A 435 5.25 -23.70 -8.06
CA CYS A 435 6.34 -24.59 -8.46
C CYS A 435 5.77 -25.96 -8.75
N PHE A 436 6.07 -26.50 -9.94
CA PHE A 436 5.55 -27.76 -10.42
C PHE A 436 6.71 -28.70 -10.72
N HIS A 437 6.72 -29.89 -10.11
CA HIS A 437 7.60 -30.97 -10.53
C HIS A 437 6.86 -31.89 -11.50
N ILE A 438 7.53 -32.24 -12.59
CA ILE A 438 6.98 -33.07 -13.65
C ILE A 438 7.76 -34.37 -13.68
N LYS A 439 7.03 -35.49 -13.66
CA LYS A 439 7.59 -36.83 -13.70
C LYS A 439 6.77 -37.68 -14.64
N ASP A 440 7.44 -38.42 -15.52
CA ASP A 440 6.81 -39.34 -16.48
C ASP A 440 5.69 -38.69 -17.32
N GLY A 441 5.87 -37.40 -17.67
CA GLY A 441 4.90 -36.66 -18.49
C GLY A 441 3.61 -36.25 -17.77
N ALA A 442 3.61 -36.24 -16.43
CA ALA A 442 2.53 -35.75 -15.59
C ALA A 442 3.05 -34.85 -14.46
N ILE A 443 2.17 -34.01 -13.90
CA ILE A 443 2.48 -33.19 -12.72
C ILE A 443 2.53 -34.13 -11.50
N ASP A 444 3.69 -34.25 -10.88
CA ASP A 444 3.93 -35.11 -9.71
C ASP A 444 3.61 -34.38 -8.39
N SER A 445 4.10 -33.14 -8.26
CA SER A 445 3.85 -32.32 -7.08
C SER A 445 3.77 -30.83 -7.41
N ILE A 446 2.98 -30.13 -6.59
CA ILE A 446 2.73 -28.70 -6.72
C ILE A 446 3.01 -28.06 -5.36
N VAL A 447 3.82 -27.01 -5.35
CA VAL A 447 4.11 -26.19 -4.16
C VAL A 447 3.65 -24.76 -4.43
N LEU A 448 2.88 -24.21 -3.50
CA LEU A 448 2.29 -22.87 -3.57
C LEU A 448 2.72 -22.05 -2.34
N ASN A 449 2.99 -20.75 -2.51
CA ASN A 449 3.19 -19.82 -1.38
C ASN A 449 1.90 -19.03 -1.09
N GLU A 450 0.92 -19.67 -0.46
CA GLU A 450 -0.41 -19.07 -0.25
C GLU A 450 -0.43 -17.91 0.77
N ALA A 451 0.56 -17.84 1.67
CA ALA A 451 0.49 -17.01 2.88
C ALA A 451 1.29 -15.70 2.82
N CYS A 452 2.13 -15.49 1.81
CA CYS A 452 3.03 -14.34 1.77
C CYS A 452 3.16 -13.79 0.34
N SER A 453 2.77 -12.53 0.14
CA SER A 453 3.05 -11.82 -1.12
C SER A 453 4.53 -11.51 -1.32
N SER A 454 5.39 -11.80 -0.34
CA SER A 454 6.83 -11.65 -0.49
C SER A 454 7.30 -12.55 -1.64
N GLY A 455 7.80 -11.92 -2.70
CA GLY A 455 8.19 -12.57 -3.95
C GLY A 455 7.15 -12.54 -5.08
N CYS A 456 5.89 -12.15 -4.82
CA CYS A 456 4.83 -12.14 -5.84
C CYS A 456 4.76 -10.81 -6.60
N GLY A 457 4.15 -10.82 -7.79
CA GLY A 457 4.04 -9.64 -8.64
C GLY A 457 3.27 -8.47 -7.99
N SER A 458 2.23 -8.74 -7.20
CA SER A 458 1.47 -7.66 -6.55
C SER A 458 2.26 -6.95 -5.45
N PHE A 459 3.17 -7.63 -4.76
CA PHE A 459 4.06 -6.98 -3.80
C PHE A 459 4.99 -6.00 -4.50
N LEU A 460 5.62 -6.43 -5.60
CA LEU A 460 6.48 -5.56 -6.41
C LEU A 460 5.70 -4.36 -6.96
N GLU A 461 4.45 -4.55 -7.36
CA GLU A 461 3.57 -3.49 -7.84
C GLU A 461 3.21 -2.47 -6.75
N THR A 462 2.71 -2.94 -5.62
CA THR A 462 2.35 -2.05 -4.50
C THR A 462 3.58 -1.31 -3.97
N PHE A 463 4.72 -2.00 -3.84
CA PHE A 463 5.96 -1.40 -3.36
C PHE A 463 6.55 -0.38 -4.34
N ALA A 464 6.54 -0.67 -5.64
CA ALA A 464 6.94 0.30 -6.66
C ALA A 464 6.06 1.56 -6.61
N LYS A 465 4.73 1.39 -6.54
CA LYS A 465 3.77 2.50 -6.46
C LYS A 465 3.97 3.34 -5.20
N SER A 466 4.22 2.71 -4.03
CA SER A 466 4.46 3.45 -2.78
C SER A 466 5.74 4.30 -2.81
N LEU A 467 6.70 3.94 -3.68
CA LEU A 467 7.90 4.70 -3.97
C LEU A 467 7.76 5.69 -5.14
N GLY A 468 6.58 5.76 -5.78
CA GLY A 468 6.30 6.65 -6.91
C GLY A 468 6.80 6.13 -8.26
N TYR A 469 6.96 4.81 -8.43
CA TYR A 469 7.40 4.18 -9.68
C TYR A 469 6.34 3.20 -10.22
N ASN A 470 6.36 2.94 -11.53
CA ASN A 470 5.75 1.72 -12.07
C ASN A 470 6.71 0.54 -11.89
N VAL A 471 6.20 -0.70 -12.01
CA VAL A 471 6.98 -1.93 -11.78
C VAL A 471 8.16 -2.06 -12.74
N GLN A 472 7.98 -1.70 -14.00
CA GLN A 472 9.00 -1.84 -15.03
C GLN A 472 10.20 -0.92 -14.75
N ASP A 473 9.94 0.33 -14.38
CA ASP A 473 10.97 1.32 -14.07
C ASP A 473 11.60 1.04 -12.70
N PHE A 474 10.83 0.51 -11.74
CA PHE A 474 11.35 0.01 -10.47
C PHE A 474 12.33 -1.16 -10.70
N ALA A 475 11.99 -2.13 -11.54
CA ALA A 475 12.87 -3.24 -11.90
C ALA A 475 14.16 -2.76 -12.57
N LYS A 476 14.08 -1.84 -13.54
CA LYS A 476 15.27 -1.29 -14.24
C LYS A 476 16.27 -0.62 -13.29
N LYS A 477 15.81 -0.02 -12.18
CA LYS A 477 16.71 0.57 -11.19
C LYS A 477 17.63 -0.45 -10.52
N SER A 478 17.24 -1.72 -10.49
CA SER A 478 18.04 -2.79 -9.88
C SER A 478 19.17 -3.30 -10.76
N TYR A 479 19.07 -3.17 -12.10
CA TYR A 479 19.93 -3.90 -13.04
C TYR A 479 21.42 -3.63 -12.83
N PHE A 480 21.78 -2.36 -12.63
CA PHE A 480 23.17 -1.91 -12.52
C PHE A 480 23.48 -1.28 -11.17
N PHE A 481 22.63 -1.49 -10.16
CA PHE A 481 22.82 -0.89 -8.85
C PHE A 481 24.05 -1.49 -8.16
N LYS A 482 25.05 -0.65 -7.90
CA LYS A 482 26.38 -1.10 -7.44
C LYS A 482 26.43 -1.50 -5.96
N ILE A 483 25.35 -1.27 -5.20
CA ILE A 483 25.28 -1.45 -3.75
C ILE A 483 23.93 -2.09 -3.35
N PRO A 484 23.54 -3.27 -3.87
CA PRO A 484 22.38 -3.97 -3.34
C PRO A 484 22.67 -4.39 -1.89
N CYS A 485 21.82 -3.92 -0.96
CA CYS A 485 21.86 -4.26 0.46
C CYS A 485 21.35 -5.68 0.70
#